data_AF-A0A0P6RRY4-F1
#
_entry.id   AF-A0A0P6RRY4-F1
#
_cell.length_a   1.000
_cell.length_b   1.000
_cell.length_c   1.000
_cell.angle_alpha   90.00
_cell.angle_beta   90.00
_cell.angle_gamma   90.00
#
_symmetry.space_group_name_H-M   'P 1'
#
loop_
_entity.id
_entity.type
_entity.pdbx_description
1 polymer ?
#
loop_
_entity_poly.entity_id
_entity_poly.type
_entity_poly.pdbx_seq_one_letter_code
_entity_poly.pdbx_strand_id
1 'polypeptide(L)'
;MTEVTPHSEATLDAIGLLCPLPVLKARKRLKAMAPGAVLQILADDPAAIIDIPHFCAEAGHEFLGQSTGEDHQIYQIRKGS
;
A
#
# COMPACT_ATOMS: atom_id res chain seq x y z
N MET A 1 -8.85 -3.93 23.82
CA MET A 1 -9.56 -3.56 22.58
C MET A 1 -8.56 -3.74 21.45
N THR A 2 -8.87 -4.74 20.62
CA THR A 2 -8.23 -5.18 19.37
C THR A 2 -6.70 -5.36 19.35
N GLU A 3 -6.31 -6.62 19.60
CA GLU A 3 -5.00 -7.20 19.40
C GLU A 3 -4.45 -6.95 17.99
N VAL A 4 -3.23 -6.43 17.95
CA VAL A 4 -2.33 -6.39 16.80
C VAL A 4 -2.07 -7.83 16.33
N THR A 5 -2.43 -8.17 15.10
CA THR A 5 -2.14 -9.50 14.54
C THR A 5 -0.80 -9.42 13.79
N PRO A 6 0.28 -10.07 14.25
CA PRO A 6 1.57 -10.01 13.58
C PRO A 6 1.55 -10.88 12.32
N HIS A 7 1.23 -10.30 11.17
CA HIS A 7 1.32 -10.96 9.86
C HIS A 7 2.22 -10.17 8.89
N SER A 8 3.52 -10.04 9.22
CA SER A 8 4.56 -9.45 8.35
C SER A 8 4.06 -8.25 7.52
N GLU A 9 3.50 -7.27 8.20
CA GLU A 9 2.99 -6.05 7.60
C GLU A 9 4.17 -5.12 7.35
N ALA A 10 4.48 -4.82 6.08
CA ALA A 10 5.44 -3.79 5.76
C ALA A 10 4.70 -2.47 5.64
N THR A 11 5.19 -1.42 6.29
CA THR A 11 4.66 -0.06 6.10
C THR A 11 5.57 0.72 5.15
N LEU A 12 4.97 1.49 4.26
CA LEU A 12 5.64 2.38 3.33
C LEU A 12 5.07 3.79 3.49
N ASP A 13 5.90 4.68 4.02
CA ASP A 13 5.62 6.10 4.08
C ASP A 13 5.82 6.72 2.69
N ALA A 14 4.70 7.14 2.09
CA ALA A 14 4.64 7.86 0.83
C ALA A 14 3.92 9.23 0.95
N ILE A 15 3.77 9.72 2.17
CA ILE A 15 3.25 11.05 2.50
C ILE A 15 4.18 12.10 1.87
N GLY A 16 3.63 13.06 1.14
CA GLY A 16 4.38 14.10 0.42
C GLY A 16 5.11 13.63 -0.84
N LEU A 17 4.93 12.38 -1.29
CA LEU A 17 5.46 11.90 -2.57
C LEU A 17 4.43 12.10 -3.68
N LEU A 18 4.71 13.04 -4.58
CA LEU A 18 3.92 13.25 -5.78
C LEU A 18 4.05 12.07 -6.75
N CYS A 19 2.94 11.71 -7.40
CA CYS A 19 2.92 10.69 -8.45
C CYS A 19 3.97 11.01 -9.52
N PRO A 20 4.71 9.98 -10.01
CA PRO A 20 4.47 8.54 -9.86
C PRO A 20 5.36 7.82 -8.81
N LEU A 21 6.02 8.57 -7.91
CA LEU A 21 7.00 8.00 -6.97
C LEU A 21 6.42 7.01 -5.93
N PRO A 22 5.20 7.18 -5.38
CA PRO A 22 4.61 6.25 -4.40
C PRO A 22 4.51 4.83 -4.94
N VAL A 23 3.99 4.69 -6.15
CA VAL A 23 3.77 3.42 -6.83
C VAL A 23 5.09 2.70 -7.12
N LEU A 24 6.11 3.44 -7.56
CA LEU A 24 7.45 2.87 -7.80
C LEU A 24 8.09 2.33 -6.52
N LYS A 25 7.98 3.06 -5.39
CA LYS A 25 8.47 2.59 -4.09
C LYS A 25 7.66 1.39 -3.60
N ALA A 26 6.33 1.43 -3.72
CA ALA A 26 5.44 0.32 -3.38
C ALA A 26 5.81 -0.94 -4.16
N ARG A 27 5.99 -0.83 -5.47
CA ARG A 27 6.43 -1.94 -6.32
C ARG A 27 7.77 -2.51 -5.89
N LYS A 28 8.76 -1.65 -5.59
CA LYS A 28 10.08 -2.10 -5.13
C LYS A 28 9.99 -2.84 -3.80
N ARG A 29 9.15 -2.36 -2.88
CA ARG A 29 8.93 -2.97 -1.57
C ARG A 29 8.19 -4.31 -1.70
N LEU A 30 7.10 -4.35 -2.45
CA LEU A 30 6.36 -5.57 -2.76
C LEU A 30 7.24 -6.61 -3.46
N LYS A 31 8.11 -6.20 -4.39
CA LYS A 31 9.04 -7.13 -5.05
C LYS A 31 9.96 -7.85 -4.05
N ALA A 32 10.40 -7.16 -3.01
CA ALA A 32 11.23 -7.72 -1.94
C ALA A 32 10.44 -8.52 -0.88
N MET A 33 9.10 -8.48 -0.90
CA MET A 33 8.25 -9.20 0.06
C MET A 33 7.89 -10.60 -0.42
N ALA A 34 7.52 -11.48 0.50
CA ALA A 34 7.00 -12.80 0.17
C ALA A 34 5.59 -12.69 -0.45
N PRO A 35 5.22 -13.55 -1.41
CA PRO A 35 3.84 -13.62 -1.90
C PRO A 35 2.88 -13.90 -0.75
N GLY A 36 1.76 -13.20 -0.70
CA GLY A 36 0.79 -13.23 0.40
C GLY A 36 1.06 -12.25 1.54
N ALA A 37 2.20 -11.55 1.56
CA ALA A 37 2.50 -10.52 2.56
C ALA A 37 1.72 -9.22 2.29
N VAL A 38 1.45 -8.45 3.35
CA VAL A 38 0.64 -7.22 3.29
C VAL A 38 1.55 -5.99 3.40
N LEU A 39 1.47 -5.11 2.41
CA LEU A 39 2.10 -3.79 2.40
C LEU A 39 1.03 -2.72 2.71
N GLN A 40 1.29 -1.92 3.73
CA GLN A 40 0.53 -0.73 4.07
C GLN A 40 1.24 0.51 3.49
N ILE A 41 0.53 1.36 2.76
CA ILE A 41 1.07 2.59 2.16
C ILE A 41 0.36 3.77 2.77
N LEU A 42 1.12 4.73 3.28
CA LEU A 42 0.63 5.96 3.86
C LEU A 42 0.82 7.07 2.82
N ALA A 43 -0.24 7.66 2.29
CA ALA A 43 -0.18 8.74 1.31
C ALA A 43 -1.30 9.75 1.56
N ASP A 44 -0.97 11.05 1.56
CA ASP A 44 -1.95 12.14 1.66
C ASP A 44 -2.47 12.61 0.29
N ASP A 45 -1.88 12.10 -0.79
CA ASP A 45 -2.18 12.54 -2.15
C ASP A 45 -3.52 11.94 -2.67
N PRO A 46 -4.42 12.76 -3.24
CA PRO A 46 -5.71 12.30 -3.74
C PRO A 46 -5.60 11.41 -4.98
N ALA A 47 -4.51 11.48 -5.76
CA ALA A 47 -4.31 10.59 -6.91
C ALA A 47 -3.97 9.17 -6.46
N ALA A 48 -3.38 8.98 -5.27
CA ALA A 48 -3.12 7.65 -4.71
C ALA A 48 -4.39 6.79 -4.59
N ILE A 49 -5.56 7.43 -4.41
CA ILE A 49 -6.87 6.74 -4.35
C ILE A 49 -7.15 5.96 -5.64
N ILE A 50 -6.68 6.47 -6.77
CA ILE A 50 -6.93 5.91 -8.10
C ILE A 50 -5.72 5.08 -8.55
N ASP A 51 -4.51 5.58 -8.31
CA ASP A 51 -3.24 4.96 -8.72
C ASP A 51 -2.99 3.64 -7.99
N ILE A 52 -3.25 3.57 -6.68
CA ILE A 52 -3.01 2.36 -5.87
C ILE A 52 -3.85 1.17 -6.36
N PRO A 53 -5.18 1.25 -6.47
CA PRO A 53 -5.97 0.11 -6.96
C PRO A 53 -5.67 -0.22 -8.43
N HIS A 54 -5.40 0.77 -9.29
CA HIS A 54 -4.94 0.51 -10.66
C HIS A 54 -3.62 -0.26 -10.68
N PHE A 55 -2.63 0.20 -9.91
CA PHE A 55 -1.34 -0.47 -9.78
C PHE A 55 -1.50 -1.88 -9.25
N CYS A 56 -2.39 -2.11 -8.26
CA CYS A 56 -2.67 -3.45 -7.77
C CYS A 56 -3.22 -4.35 -8.88
N ALA A 57 -4.20 -3.86 -9.64
CA ALA A 57 -4.79 -4.61 -10.75
C ALA A 57 -3.75 -4.91 -11.85
N GLU A 58 -2.91 -3.93 -12.23
CA GLU A 58 -1.87 -4.12 -13.24
C GLU A 58 -0.73 -5.03 -12.77
N ALA A 59 -0.31 -4.92 -11.51
CA ALA A 59 0.77 -5.73 -10.95
C ALA A 59 0.29 -7.12 -10.50
N GLY A 60 -1.01 -7.41 -10.57
CA GLY A 60 -1.61 -8.66 -10.10
C GLY A 60 -1.58 -8.80 -8.58
N HIS A 61 -1.61 -7.69 -7.84
CA HIS A 61 -1.69 -7.65 -6.40
C HIS A 61 -3.14 -7.49 -5.93
N GLU A 62 -3.42 -7.95 -4.71
CA GLU A 62 -4.75 -7.92 -4.13
C GLU A 62 -4.89 -6.70 -3.23
N PHE A 63 -5.77 -5.77 -3.61
CA PHE A 63 -6.08 -4.60 -2.79
C PHE A 63 -7.02 -5.01 -1.65
N LEU A 64 -6.56 -4.91 -0.41
CA LEU A 64 -7.36 -5.30 0.76
C LEU A 64 -8.34 -4.20 1.18
N GLY A 65 -7.94 -2.95 0.99
CA GLY A 65 -8.76 -1.80 1.33
C GLY A 65 -7.96 -0.53 1.56
N GLN A 66 -8.68 0.55 1.78
CA GLN A 66 -8.11 1.82 2.24
C GLN A 66 -8.82 2.29 3.50
N SER A 67 -8.08 2.97 4.35
CA SER A 67 -8.57 3.66 5.54
C SER A 67 -8.12 5.11 5.50
N THR A 68 -8.96 6.02 5.97
CA THR A 68 -8.59 7.43 6.10
C THR A 68 -8.07 7.65 7.52
N GLY A 69 -6.82 8.06 7.66
CA GLY A 69 -6.24 8.54 8.91
C GLY A 69 -6.55 10.01 9.15
N GLU A 70 -5.95 10.61 10.18
CA GLU A 70 -6.19 12.03 10.52
C GLU A 70 -5.68 13.00 9.46
N ASP A 71 -4.50 12.74 8.86
CA ASP A 71 -3.84 13.64 7.91
C ASP A 71 -3.39 12.95 6.62
N HIS A 72 -3.56 11.63 6.52
CA HIS A 72 -3.14 10.82 5.37
C HIS A 72 -4.08 9.64 5.16
N GLN A 73 -4.06 9.09 3.96
CA GLN A 73 -4.76 7.85 3.62
C GLN A 73 -3.82 6.66 3.76
N ILE A 74 -4.40 5.56 4.23
CA ILE A 74 -3.73 4.30 4.50
C ILE A 74 -4.26 3.29 3.51
N TYR A 75 -3.41 2.73 2.66
CA TYR A 75 -3.77 1.73 1.67
C TYR A 75 -3.16 0.40 2.04
N GLN A 76 -3.96 -0.66 2.11
CA GLN A 76 -3.48 -2.01 2.39
C GLN A 76 -3.54 -2.84 1.11
N ILE A 77 -2.37 -3.34 0.72
CA ILE A 77 -2.21 -4.18 -0.45
C ILE A 77 -1.56 -5.48 -0.04
N ARG A 78 -2.14 -6.60 -0.47
CA ARG A 78 -1.52 -7.90 -0.36
C ARG A 78 -0.79 -8.25 -1.65
N LYS A 79 0.46 -8.67 -1.52
CA LYS A 79 1.23 -9.15 -2.66
C LYS A 79 0.58 -10.41 -3.25
N GLY A 80 0.13 -10.30 -4.48
CA GLY A 80 -0.21 -11.46 -5.32
C GLY A 80 1.04 -12.22 -5.76
N SER A 81 0.86 -13.53 -5.96
CA SER A 81 1.92 -14.51 -6.22
C SER A 81 2.68 -14.30 -7.52
#